data_AF-A0A9X1UE13-F1
#
_entry.id   AF-A0A9X1UE13-F1
#
_cell.length_a   1.000
_cell.length_b   1.000
_cell.length_c   1.000
_cell.angle_alpha   90.00
_cell.angle_beta   90.00
_cell.angle_gamma   90.00
#
_symmetry.space_group_name_H-M   'P 1'
#
loop_
_entity.id
_entity.type
_entity.pdbx_description
1 polymer ?
#
loop_
_entity_poly.entity_id
_entity_poly.type
_entity_poly.pdbx_seq_one_letter_code
_entity_poly.pdbx_strand_id
1 'polypeptide(L)' 'MKKTLLILNIAGLLGALIWLMVDATWEPLVTSIGLVGALIAQISSNKNSAEKTVLKQKGGKNSKNYQSKGDINITNK' A
#
# COMPACT_ATOMS: atom_id res chain seq x y z
N MET A 1 -7.45 8.19 2.73
CA MET A 1 -6.67 8.06 1.48
C MET A 1 -6.78 6.68 0.83
N LYS A 2 -6.38 5.57 1.49
CA LYS A 2 -6.39 4.23 0.85
C LYS A 2 -7.74 3.81 0.25
N LYS A 3 -8.87 4.06 0.96
CA LYS A 3 -10.23 3.77 0.47
C LYS A 3 -10.63 4.63 -0.73
N THR A 4 -10.35 5.95 -0.67
CA THR A 4 -10.64 6.89 -1.76
C THR A 4 -9.89 6.51 -3.03
N LEU A 5 -8.61 6.15 -2.92
CA LEU A 5 -7.81 5.71 -4.06
C LEU A 5 -8.33 4.40 -4.66
N LEU A 6 -8.76 3.46 -3.81
CA LEU A 6 -9.35 2.19 -4.27
C LEU A 6 -10.65 2.43 -5.05
N ILE A 7 -11.53 3.30 -4.54
CA ILE A 7 -12.79 3.66 -5.20
C ILE A 7 -12.52 4.32 -6.55
N LEU A 8 -11.55 5.25 -6.62
CA LEU A 8 -11.16 5.90 -7.86
C LEU A 8 -10.64 4.91 -8.90
N ASN A 9 -9.80 3.97 -8.48
CA ASN A 9 -9.22 2.95 -9.37
C ASN A 9 -10.31 2.01 -9.93
N ILE A 10 -11.26 1.59 -9.10
CA ILE A 10 -12.42 0.81 -9.53
C ILE A 10 -13.31 1.59 -10.50
N ALA A 11 -13.60 2.86 -10.21
CA ALA A 11 -14.41 3.71 -11.10
C ALA A 11 -13.73 3.91 -12.46
N GLY A 12 -12.41 4.16 -12.46
CA GLY A 12 -11.62 4.25 -13.69
C GLY A 12 -11.64 2.95 -14.48
N LEU A 13 -11.52 1.80 -13.82
CA LEU A 13 -11.57 0.48 -14.48
C LEU A 13 -12.92 0.23 -15.14
N LEU A 14 -14.02 0.55 -14.47
CA LEU A 14 -15.36 0.43 -15.05
C LEU A 14 -15.51 1.33 -16.28
N GLY A 15 -15.02 2.57 -16.21
CA GLY A 15 -15.01 3.48 -17.36
C GLY A 15 -14.20 2.93 -18.54
N ALA A 16 -13.02 2.38 -18.28
CA ALA A 16 -12.16 1.78 -19.30
C ALA A 16 -12.79 0.52 -19.93
N LEU A 17 -13.49 -0.30 -19.14
CA LEU A 17 -14.21 -1.48 -19.65
C LEU A 17 -15.43 -1.08 -20.50
N ILE A 18 -16.17 -0.04 -20.08
CA ILE A 18 -17.26 0.51 -20.90
C ILE A 18 -16.69 1.05 -22.21
N TRP A 19 -15.59 1.79 -22.15
CA TRP A 19 -14.91 2.30 -23.35
C TRP A 19 -14.47 1.15 -24.27
N LEU A 20 -13.87 0.08 -23.72
CA LEU A 20 -13.46 -1.11 -24.46
C LEU A 20 -14.63 -1.84 -25.12
N MET A 21 -15.82 -1.85 -24.48
CA MET A 21 -17.03 -2.46 -25.05
C MET A 21 -17.64 -1.62 -26.17
N VAL A 22 -17.53 -0.29 -26.07
CA VAL A 22 -18.03 0.63 -27.10
C VAL A 22 -17.09 0.69 -28.30
N ASP A 23 -15.78 0.70 -28.04
CA ASP A 23 -14.74 0.76 -29.05
C ASP A 23 -13.55 -0.11 -28.65
N ALA A 24 -13.39 -1.25 -29.34
CA ALA A 24 -12.36 -2.25 -29.04
C ALA A 24 -11.01 -1.89 -29.68
N THR A 25 -10.57 -0.64 -29.49
CA THR A 25 -9.26 -0.17 -29.95
C THR A 25 -8.14 -0.51 -28.97
N TRP A 26 -6.91 -0.30 -29.42
CA TRP A 26 -5.71 -0.59 -28.62
C TRP A 26 -5.65 0.20 -27.31
N GLU A 27 -6.08 1.46 -27.32
CA GLU A 27 -6.02 2.36 -26.15
C GLU A 27 -6.87 1.89 -24.96
N PRO A 28 -8.19 1.60 -25.11
CA PRO A 28 -9.00 1.09 -24.01
C PRO A 28 -8.52 -0.27 -23.51
N LEU A 29 -7.93 -1.09 -24.37
CA LEU A 29 -7.39 -2.40 -23.99
C LEU A 29 -6.19 -2.25 -23.05
N VAL A 30 -5.18 -1.48 -23.44
CA VAL A 30 -3.99 -1.24 -22.60
C VAL A 30 -4.36 -0.52 -21.32
N THR A 31 -5.28 0.45 -21.40
CA THR A 31 -5.78 1.18 -20.23
C THR A 31 -6.43 0.23 -19.22
N SER A 32 -7.29 -0.68 -19.70
CA SER A 32 -7.94 -1.68 -18.85
C SER A 32 -6.91 -2.61 -18.18
N ILE A 33 -5.93 -3.10 -18.93
CA ILE A 33 -4.85 -3.95 -18.40
C ILE A 33 -4.03 -3.20 -17.34
N GLY A 34 -3.67 -1.95 -17.61
CA GLY A 34 -2.93 -1.09 -16.69
C GLY A 34 -3.67 -0.86 -15.37
N LEU A 35 -4.98 -0.59 -15.43
CA LEU A 35 -5.83 -0.39 -14.26
C LEU A 35 -6.00 -1.67 -13.43
N VAL A 36 -6.12 -2.83 -14.10
CA VAL A 36 -6.10 -4.13 -13.41
C VAL A 36 -4.76 -4.35 -12.68
N GLY A 37 -3.64 -4.07 -13.33
CA GLY A 37 -2.30 -4.15 -12.72
C GLY A 37 -2.16 -3.22 -11.51
N ALA A 38 -2.63 -1.98 -11.63
CA ALA A 38 -2.63 -1.01 -10.54
C ALA A 38 -3.48 -1.49 -9.34
N LEU A 39 -4.64 -2.10 -9.60
CA LEU A 39 -5.51 -2.65 -8.55
C LEU A 39 -4.83 -3.79 -7.80
N ILE A 40 -4.17 -4.71 -8.52
CA ILE A 40 -3.41 -5.83 -7.94
C ILE A 40 -2.25 -5.30 -7.08
N ALA A 41 -1.50 -4.32 -7.58
CA ALA A 41 -0.40 -3.69 -6.86
C ALA A 41 -0.88 -2.99 -5.58
N GLN A 42 -2.01 -2.30 -5.65
CA GLN A 42 -2.62 -1.61 -4.52
C GLN A 42 -3.08 -2.58 -3.42
N ILE A 43 -3.68 -3.71 -3.79
CA ILE A 43 -4.11 -4.76 -2.84
C ILE A 43 -2.88 -5.45 -2.21
N SER A 44 -1.87 -5.77 -3.02
CA SER A 44 -0.65 -6.45 -2.56
C SER A 44 0.18 -5.57 -1.62
N SER A 45 0.31 -4.27 -1.93
CA SER A 45 1.05 -3.32 -1.09
C SER A 45 0.38 -3.08 0.27
N ASN A 46 -0.94 -3.27 0.37
CA ASN A 46 -1.65 -3.09 1.63
C ASN A 46 -1.36 -4.22 2.64
N LYS A 47 -0.94 -5.40 2.17
CA LYS A 47 -0.59 -6.54 3.04
C LYS A 47 0.75 -6.36 3.76
N ASN A 48 1.68 -5.61 3.17
CA ASN A 48 3.02 -5.38 3.74
C ASN A 48 3.08 -4.27 4.79
N SER A 49 1.96 -3.57 5.06
CA SER A 49 1.92 -2.51 6.09
C SER A 49 1.76 -3.05 7.53
N ALA A 50 1.63 -4.38 7.71
CA ALA A 50 1.37 -4.99 9.02
C ALA A 50 2.65 -5.44 9.75
N GLU A 51 3.82 -5.46 9.09
CA GLU A 51 5.07 -5.58 9.82
C GLU A 51 5.35 -4.25 10.53
N LYS A 52 4.87 -4.19 11.77
CA LYS A 52 5.26 -3.20 12.76
C LYS A 52 6.79 -3.13 12.70
N THR A 53 7.34 -2.04 12.15
CA THR A 53 8.80 -1.85 12.11
C THR A 53 9.29 -1.75 13.56
N VAL A 54 9.67 -2.88 14.15
CA VAL A 54 10.19 -2.93 15.52
C VAL A 54 11.63 -2.46 15.45
N LEU A 55 11.85 -1.18 15.71
CA LEU A 55 13.19 -0.63 15.92
C LEU A 55 13.77 -1.24 17.21
N LYS A 56 14.64 -2.23 17.07
CA LYS A 56 15.38 -2.82 18.20
C LYS A 56 16.66 -2.01 18.42
N GLN A 57 16.63 -1.06 19.36
CA GLN A 57 17.82 -0.34 19.80
C GLN A 57 18.44 -1.06 21.01
N LYS A 58 19.68 -1.54 20.87
CA LYS A 58 20.47 -2.10 21.99
C LYS A 58 21.29 -0.98 22.62
N GLY A 59 20.93 -0.55 23.83
CA GLY A 59 21.73 0.39 24.62
C GLY A 59 22.99 -0.29 25.18
N GLY A 60 24.14 0.36 25.09
CA GLY A 60 25.37 -0.07 25.76
C GLY A 60 25.29 0.14 27.27
N LYS A 61 26.13 -0.59 28.05
CA LYS A 61 26.24 -0.38 29.51
C LYS A 61 26.58 1.09 29.79
N ASN A 62 25.78 1.73 30.64
CA ASN A 62 25.84 3.17 31.01
C ASN A 62 25.39 4.19 29.95
N SER A 63 24.59 3.80 28.95
CA SER A 63 24.00 4.76 27.98
C SER A 63 22.53 5.08 28.29
N LYS A 64 22.14 6.36 28.15
CA LYS A 64 20.73 6.79 28.17
C LYS A 64 20.20 6.79 26.73
N ASN A 65 19.29 5.87 26.42
CA ASN A 65 18.59 5.87 25.14
C ASN A 65 17.38 6.81 25.22
N TYR A 66 17.31 7.78 24.30
CA TYR A 66 16.15 8.67 24.14
C TYR A 66 15.48 8.34 22.80
N GLN A 67 14.19 8.00 22.82
CA GLN A 67 13.41 7.76 21.61
C GLN A 67 12.14 8.62 21.64
N SER A 68 11.91 9.38 20.57
CA SER A 68 10.90 10.44 20.46
C SER A 68 9.45 9.93 20.31
N LYS A 69 9.20 8.62 20.26
CA LYS A 69 7.88 8.10 19.90
C LYS A 69 7.56 6.72 20.49
N GLY A 70 6.87 6.72 21.64
CA GLY A 70 6.11 5.59 22.18
C GLY A 70 6.83 4.66 23.17
N ASP A 71 6.04 4.08 24.08
CA ASP A 71 6.49 3.19 25.16
C ASP A 71 7.26 1.96 24.63
N ILE A 72 8.44 1.75 25.19
CA ILE A 72 9.25 0.55 24.93
C ILE A 72 8.90 -0.48 25.99
N ASN A 73 8.32 -1.61 25.57
CA ASN A 73 8.25 -2.79 26.41
C ASN A 73 9.65 -3.43 26.48
N ILE A 74 10.45 -3.00 27.46
CA ILE A 74 11.75 -3.61 27.74
C ILE A 74 11.50 -4.94 28.45
N THR A 75 11.48 -6.04 27.70
CA THR A 75 11.48 -7.37 28.29
C THR A 75 12.92 -7.72 28.70
N ASN A 76 13.26 -7.48 29.97
CA ASN A 76 14.46 -8.04 30.56
C ASN A 76 14.26 -9.55 30.72
N LYS A 77 15.08 -10.35 30.03
CA LYS A 77 15.30 -11.75 30.36
C LYS A 77 16.52 -11.86 31.25
#